data_AF-A0A926H1W4-F1
#
_entry.id   AF-A0A926H1W4-F1
#
_cell.length_a   1.000
_cell.length_b   1.000
_cell.length_c   1.000
_cell.angle_alpha   90.00
_cell.angle_beta   90.00
_cell.angle_gamma   90.00
#
_symmetry.space_group_name_H-M   'P 1'
#
loop_
_entity.id
_entity.type
_entity.pdbx_description
1 polymer ?
#
loop_
_entity_poly.entity_id
_entity_poly.type
_entity_poly.pdbx_seq_one_letter_code
_entity_poly.pdbx_strand_id
1 'polypeptide(L)' 'MAKYVLEFERPILELEEKITERRSLSGQLDLGEEIELLEQKVEQLRKSIYDRLTRW' A
#
# COMPACT_ATOMS: atom_id res chain seq x y z
N MET A 1 3.13 2.95 -20.33
CA MET A 1 3.88 4.05 -19.70
C MET A 1 4.71 3.44 -18.59
N ALA A 2 6.04 3.60 -18.62
CA ALA A 2 6.91 3.07 -17.57
C ALA A 2 6.60 3.82 -16.28
N LYS A 3 5.96 3.13 -15.32
CA LYS A 3 5.75 3.63 -13.96
C LYS A 3 7.14 3.69 -13.34
N TYR A 4 7.76 4.87 -13.35
CA TYR A 4 9.03 5.09 -12.65
C TYR A 4 8.72 4.99 -11.16
N VAL A 5 9.01 3.82 -10.59
CA VAL A 5 8.88 3.55 -9.17
C VAL A 5 10.07 4.20 -8.49
N LEU A 6 9.79 5.20 -7.65
CA LEU A 6 10.84 5.81 -6.86
C LEU A 6 11.29 4.82 -5.78
N GLU A 7 12.57 4.84 -5.38
CA GLU A 7 13.08 3.86 -4.41
C GLU A 7 12.33 3.89 -3.07
N PHE A 8 11.78 5.05 -2.71
CA PHE A 8 10.94 5.24 -1.54
C PHE A 8 9.52 4.69 -1.71
N GLU A 9 9.09 4.38 -2.93
CA GLU A 9 7.80 3.75 -3.24
C GLU A 9 7.87 2.22 -3.29
N ARG A 10 9.06 1.60 -3.34
CA ARG A 10 9.23 0.15 -3.19
C ARG A 10 8.45 -0.43 -1.99
N PRO A 11 8.58 0.09 -0.76
CA PRO A 11 7.86 -0.46 0.39
C PRO A 11 6.33 -0.31 0.27
N ILE A 12 5.84 0.66 -0.51
CA ILE A 12 4.41 0.82 -0.78
C ILE A 12 3.94 -0.26 -1.77
N LEU A 13 4.69 -0.50 -2.83
CA LEU A 13 4.39 -1.56 -3.80
C LEU A 13 4.39 -2.95 -3.18
N GLU A 14 5.37 -3.27 -2.34
CA GLU A 14 5.39 -4.55 -1.61
C GLU A 14 4.16 -4.72 -0.70
N LEU A 15 3.69 -3.63 -0.08
CA LEU A 15 2.47 -3.64 0.72
C LEU A 15 1.21 -3.78 -0.15
N GLU A 16 1.14 -3.09 -1.30
CA GLU A 16 0.01 -3.22 -2.24
C GLU A 16 -0.07 -4.62 -2.85
N GLU A 17 1.06 -5.25 -3.18
CA GLU A 17 1.11 -6.65 -3.65
C GLU A 17 0.57 -7.60 -2.59
N LYS A 18 1.00 -7.44 -1.33
CA LYS A 18 0.47 -8.23 -0.21
C LYS A 18 -1.02 -8.01 0.02
N ILE A 19 -1.52 -6.79 -0.12
CA ILE A 19 -2.96 -6.50 -0.02
C ILE A 19 -3.71 -7.15 -1.17
N THR A 20 -3.19 -7.09 -2.38
CA THR A 20 -3.81 -7.70 -3.57
C THR A 20 -3.88 -9.22 -3.45
N GLU A 21 -2.82 -9.85 -2.96
CA GLU A 21 -2.78 -11.27 -2.65
C GLU A 21 -3.83 -11.65 -1.60
N ARG A 22 -3.92 -10.90 -0.49
CA ARG A 22 -4.96 -11.11 0.52
C ARG A 22 -6.37 -10.85 0.00
N ARG A 23 -6.56 -9.86 -0.87
CA ARG A 23 -7.87 -9.58 -1.49
C ARG A 23 -8.32 -10.72 -2.40
N SER A 24 -7.40 -11.30 -3.17
CA SER A 24 -7.64 -12.48 -4.00
C SER A 24 -8.12 -13.68 -3.17
N LEU A 25 -7.59 -13.84 -1.96
CA LEU A 25 -7.99 -14.88 -1.00
C LEU A 25 -9.30 -14.54 -0.25
N SER A 26 -9.66 -13.26 -0.12
CA SER A 26 -10.85 -12.80 0.63
C SER A 26 -12.20 -13.12 -0.04
N GLY A 27 -12.23 -13.62 -1.28
CA GLY A 27 -13.48 -14.08 -1.90
C GLY A 27 -14.21 -15.19 -1.11
N GLN A 28 -13.57 -15.79 -0.10
CA GLN A 28 -14.11 -16.85 0.76
C GLN A 28 -14.23 -16.48 2.25
N LEU A 29 -13.61 -15.40 2.72
CA LEU A 29 -13.70 -14.93 4.11
C LEU A 29 -14.07 -13.45 4.12
N ASP A 30 -14.94 -13.05 5.04
CA ASP A 30 -15.36 -11.66 5.28
C ASP A 30 -14.20 -10.81 5.85
N LEU A 31 -13.14 -10.63 5.07
CA LEU A 31 -11.92 -9.89 5.43
C LEU A 31 -12.04 -8.40 5.06
N GLY A 32 -13.25 -7.91 4.74
CA GLY A 32 -13.47 -6.53 4.29
C GLY A 32 -12.94 -5.50 5.27
N GLU A 33 -13.22 -5.66 6.57
CA GLU A 33 -12.79 -4.76 7.63
C GLU A 33 -11.27 -4.82 7.86
N GLU A 34 -10.66 -6.01 7.76
CA GLU A 34 -9.20 -6.17 7.89
C GLU A 34 -8.46 -5.56 6.69
N ILE A 35 -9.06 -5.64 5.49
CA ILE A 35 -8.54 -4.99 4.27
C ILE A 35 -8.64 -3.47 4.40
N GLU A 36 -9.76 -2.92 4.86
CA GLU A 36 -9.91 -1.46 5.08
C GLU A 36 -8.87 -0.94 6.08
N LEU A 37 -8.62 -1.65 7.18
CA LEU A 37 -7.58 -1.30 8.15
C LEU A 37 -6.17 -1.33 7.54
N LEU A 38 -5.88 -2.30 6.67
CA LEU A 38 -4.61 -2.38 5.95
C LEU A 38 -4.46 -1.24 4.94
N GLU A 39 -5.51 -0.91 4.19
CA GLU A 39 -5.53 0.22 3.26
C GLU A 39 -5.28 1.56 3.97
N GLN A 40 -5.94 1.79 5.12
CA GLN A 40 -5.70 3.00 5.92
C GLN A 40 -4.25 3.11 6.40
N LYS A 41 -3.64 1.99 6.82
CA LYS A 41 -2.22 1.96 7.20
C LYS A 41 -1.30 2.27 6.04
N VAL A 42 -1.58 1.71 4.85
CA VAL A 42 -0.81 2.01 3.63
C VAL A 42 -0.94 3.49 3.27
N GLU A 43 -2.14 4.07 3.38
CA GLU A 43 -2.36 5.49 3.09
C GLU A 43 -1.60 6.40 4.08
N GLN A 44 -1.57 6.05 5.37
CA GLN A 44 -0.78 6.78 6.37
C GLN A 44 0.73 6.66 6.10
N LEU A 45 1.22 5.47 5.75
CA LEU A 45 2.62 5.26 5.38
C LEU A 45 2.98 6.06 4.14
N ARG A 46 2.12 6.04 3.12
CA ARG A 46 2.25 6.84 1.91
C ARG A 46 2.37 8.32 2.27
N LYS A 47 1.41 8.87 3.03
CA LYS A 47 1.49 10.25 3.51
C LYS A 47 2.78 10.54 4.27
N SER A 48 3.20 9.70 5.21
CA SER A 48 4.43 9.90 5.98
C SER A 48 5.69 9.88 5.09
N ILE A 49 5.74 9.03 4.08
CA ILE A 49 6.85 8.98 3.11
C ILE A 49 6.86 10.26 2.27
N TYR A 50 5.71 10.64 1.70
CA TYR A 50 5.58 11.82 0.85
C TYR A 50 5.76 13.15 1.63
N ASP A 51 5.36 13.21 2.89
CA ASP A 51 5.51 14.39 3.76
C ASP A 51 6.97 14.56 4.22
N ARG A 52 7.72 13.46 4.31
CA ARG A 52 9.18 13.46 4.54
C ARG A 52 10.01 13.68 3.28
N LEU A 53 9.39 13.79 2.09
CA LEU A 53 10.08 14.27 0.90
C LEU A 53 10.30 15.78 1.05
N THR A 54 11.22 16.15 1.92
CA THR A 54 11.75 17.51 1.97
C THR A 54 12.40 17.81 0.62
N ARG A 55 11.98 18.93 0.04
CA ARG A 55 12.52 19.53 -1.19
C ARG A 55 14.04 19.62 -1.07
N TRP A 56 14.76 18.81 -1.84
CA TRP A 56 16.20 18.97 -2.06
C TRP A 56 16.45 19.16 -3.55
#